data_AF-A0A954ZMM8-F1
#
_entry.id   AF-A0A954ZMM8-F1
#
_cell.length_a   1.000
_cell.length_b   1.000
_cell.length_c   1.000
_cell.angle_alpha   90.00
_cell.angle_beta   90.00
_cell.angle_gamma   90.00
#
_symmetry.space_group_name_H-M   'P 1'
#
loop_
_entity.id
_entity.type
_entity.pdbx_description
1 polymer ?
#
loop_
_entity_poly.entity_id
_entity_poly.type
_entity_poly.pdbx_seq_one_letter_code
_entity_poly.pdbx_strand_id
1 'polypeptide(L)'
;MKPNTPHRFRIEIDDWKQAFNMLIELGFRPSGVDASLLYHDDLSCSGTGVMARVEERAVLLITDRHANAYDRSVAKKAADMLRARLPIRDNTHEG
;
A
#
# COMPACT_ATOMS: atom_id res chain seq x y z
N MET A 1 -23.58 -10.05 8.37
CA MET A 1 -22.68 -10.14 7.20
C MET A 1 -21.51 -11.02 7.59
N LYS A 2 -21.02 -11.91 6.72
CA LYS A 2 -19.75 -12.62 6.98
C LYS A 2 -18.61 -11.61 6.83
N PRO A 3 -17.57 -11.63 7.69
CA PRO A 3 -16.39 -10.81 7.50
C PRO A 3 -15.74 -11.17 6.15
N ASN A 4 -15.39 -10.16 5.35
CA ASN A 4 -14.60 -10.39 4.14
C ASN A 4 -13.14 -10.57 4.55
N THR A 5 -12.46 -11.52 3.92
CA THR A 5 -11.02 -11.66 4.08
C THR A 5 -10.35 -10.36 3.61
N PRO A 6 -9.52 -9.70 4.44
CA PRO A 6 -8.79 -8.51 4.02
C PRO A 6 -7.85 -8.87 2.86
N HIS A 7 -7.90 -8.09 1.78
CA HIS A 7 -7.01 -8.28 0.64
C HIS A 7 -5.64 -7.69 0.96
N ARG A 8 -4.60 -8.43 0.62
CA ARG A 8 -3.21 -8.05 0.88
C ARG A 8 -2.40 -8.17 -0.40
N PHE A 9 -1.71 -7.08 -0.77
CA PHE A 9 -0.71 -7.09 -1.82
C PHE A 9 0.64 -6.82 -1.20
N ARG A 10 1.59 -7.75 -1.38
CA ARG A 10 3.00 -7.53 -1.06
C ARG A 10 3.77 -7.33 -2.36
N ILE A 11 4.46 -6.20 -2.47
CA ILE A 11 5.20 -5.80 -3.67
C ILE A 11 6.64 -5.63 -3.24
N GLU A 12 7.55 -6.47 -3.72
CA GLU A 12 8.97 -6.33 -3.41
C GLU A 12 9.56 -5.19 -4.22
N ILE A 13 10.28 -4.30 -3.57
CA ILE A 13 10.83 -3.07 -4.15
C ILE A 13 12.32 -2.97 -3.86
N ASP A 14 13.07 -2.32 -4.75
CA ASP A 14 14.49 -2.04 -4.54
C ASP A 14 14.75 -0.69 -3.84
N ASP A 15 13.82 0.26 -3.96
CA ASP A 15 13.93 1.61 -3.40
C ASP A 15 12.67 2.02 -2.64
N TRP A 16 12.76 1.99 -1.31
CA TRP A 16 11.67 2.37 -0.40
C TRP A 16 11.30 3.85 -0.48
N LYS A 17 12.25 4.75 -0.79
CA LYS A 17 11.96 6.20 -0.88
C LYS A 17 11.13 6.50 -2.11
N GLN A 18 11.46 5.88 -3.24
CA GLN A 18 10.69 6.03 -4.47
C GLN A 18 9.26 5.46 -4.28
N ALA A 19 9.14 4.32 -3.61
CA ALA A 19 7.84 3.73 -3.31
C ALA A 19 6.98 4.60 -2.39
N PHE A 20 7.59 5.16 -1.34
CA PHE A 20 6.92 6.09 -0.43
C PHE A 20 6.39 7.32 -1.18
N ASN A 21 7.25 8.00 -1.95
CA ASN A 21 6.86 9.19 -2.71
C ASN A 21 5.71 8.89 -3.68
N MET A 22 5.73 7.73 -4.33
CA MET A 22 4.67 7.36 -5.24
C MET A 22 3.35 7.04 -4.53
N LEU A 23 3.37 6.44 -3.34
CA LEU A 23 2.17 6.28 -2.52
C LEU A 23 1.56 7.65 -2.15
N ILE A 24 2.41 8.63 -1.82
CA ILE A 24 1.97 10.02 -1.59
C ILE A 24 1.31 10.62 -2.85
N GLU A 25 1.88 10.41 -4.04
CA GLU A 25 1.28 10.83 -5.31
C GLU A 25 -0.07 10.17 -5.58
N LEU A 26 -0.23 8.91 -5.17
CA LEU A 26 -1.47 8.14 -5.28
C LEU A 26 -2.54 8.55 -4.24
N GLY A 27 -2.25 9.55 -3.40
CA GLY A 27 -3.19 10.06 -2.40
C GLY A 27 -3.17 9.30 -1.08
N PHE A 28 -2.18 8.43 -0.85
CA PHE A 28 -1.91 7.91 0.47
C PHE A 28 -1.27 9.01 1.33
N ARG A 29 -1.58 9.02 2.61
CA ARG A 29 -1.09 10.00 3.57
C ARG A 29 -0.64 9.29 4.85
N PRO A 30 0.54 9.63 5.40
CA PRO A 30 0.99 9.06 6.66
C PRO A 30 0.02 9.42 7.78
N SER A 31 -0.33 8.45 8.62
CA SER A 31 -1.22 8.67 9.77
C SER A 31 -0.40 8.93 11.04
N GLY A 32 -0.06 10.19 11.31
CA GLY A 32 0.45 10.62 12.61
C GLY A 32 1.91 11.09 12.63
N VAL A 33 2.05 12.36 13.01
CA VAL A 33 3.18 13.05 13.67
C VAL A 33 4.60 12.59 13.32
N ASP A 34 5.31 13.50 12.63
CA ASP A 34 6.75 13.47 12.32
C ASP A 34 7.21 12.47 11.25
N ALA A 35 7.10 12.92 9.99
CA ALA A 35 7.76 12.35 8.81
C ALA A 35 9.31 12.41 8.88
N SER A 36 9.88 12.86 10.01
CA SER A 36 11.31 13.08 10.21
C SER A 36 12.03 11.88 10.85
N LEU A 37 11.33 10.83 11.29
CA LEU A 37 11.91 9.77 12.13
C LEU A 37 11.67 8.30 11.74
N LEU A 38 10.81 7.96 10.79
CA LEU A 38 10.20 6.62 10.83
C LEU A 38 10.63 5.70 9.68
N TYR A 39 11.54 4.79 10.01
CA TYR A 39 11.61 3.48 9.37
C TYR A 39 10.24 2.80 9.57
N HIS A 40 9.52 2.48 8.49
CA HIS A 40 8.19 1.83 8.47
C HIS A 40 6.98 2.75 8.68
N ASP A 41 6.71 3.66 7.74
CA ASP A 41 5.49 4.47 7.77
C ASP A 41 4.27 3.70 7.25
N ASP A 42 3.21 3.73 8.07
CA ASP A 42 1.85 3.37 7.67
C ASP A 42 1.18 4.60 7.04
N LEU A 43 0.74 4.44 5.79
CA LEU A 43 -0.06 5.41 5.05
C LEU A 43 -1.49 4.91 4.89
N SER A 44 -2.44 5.83 4.85
CA SER A 44 -3.84 5.55 4.57
C SER A 44 -4.29 6.36 3.35
N CYS A 45 -5.12 5.77 2.48
CA CYS A 45 -5.71 6.49 1.37
C CYS A 45 -7.05 7.07 1.81
N SER A 46 -7.15 8.41 1.83
CA SER A 46 -8.31 9.13 2.36
C SER A 46 -9.61 8.72 1.67
N GLY A 47 -10.66 8.48 2.46
CA GLY A 47 -11.96 8.04 1.96
C GLY A 47 -12.01 6.58 1.49
N THR A 48 -10.98 5.79 1.79
CA THR A 48 -10.92 4.35 1.47
C THR A 48 -10.53 3.55 2.71
N GLY A 49 -10.86 2.26 2.70
CA GLY A 49 -10.39 1.29 3.70
C GLY A 49 -9.00 0.73 3.40
N VAL A 50 -8.16 1.42 2.62
CA VAL A 50 -6.83 0.92 2.20
C VAL A 50 -5.71 1.57 3.00
N MET A 51 -4.87 0.73 3.60
CA MET A 51 -3.61 1.11 4.22
C MET A 51 -2.43 0.61 3.39
N ALA A 52 -1.35 1.38 3.35
CA ALA A 52 -0.08 1.03 2.75
C ALA A 52 1.01 1.07 3.82
N ARG A 53 1.84 0.05 3.95
CA ARG A 53 3.05 0.08 4.77
C ARG A 53 4.26 -0.01 3.85
N VAL A 54 5.20 0.91 3.98
CA VAL A 54 6.47 0.84 3.25
C VAL A 54 7.55 0.24 4.16
N GLU A 55 8.09 -0.90 3.76
CA GLU A 55 9.23 -1.56 4.37
C GLU A 55 10.48 -1.31 3.52
N GLU A 56 11.66 -1.57 4.07
CA GLU A 56 12.96 -1.33 3.39
C GLU A 56 13.05 -2.02 2.00
N ARG A 57 12.35 -3.15 1.82
CA ARG A 57 12.39 -3.96 0.59
C ARG A 57 11.01 -4.38 0.08
N ALA A 58 9.93 -3.83 0.64
CA ALA A 58 8.58 -4.18 0.24
C ALA A 58 7.58 -3.05 0.49
N VAL A 59 6.50 -3.03 -0.28
CA VAL A 59 5.26 -2.31 0.06
C VAL A 59 4.18 -3.32 0.35
N LEU A 60 3.46 -3.12 1.46
CA LEU A 60 2.28 -3.88 1.82
C LEU A 60 1.03 -3.00 1.66
N LEU A 61 0.13 -3.37 0.77
CA LEU A 61 -1.19 -2.75 0.67
C LEU A 61 -2.21 -3.69 1.32
N ILE A 62 -2.94 -3.20 2.31
CA ILE A 62 -3.88 -3.97 3.11
C ILE A 62 -5.22 -3.25 3.11
N THR A 63 -6.29 -3.95 2.75
CA THR A 63 -7.65 -3.44 2.93
C THR A 63 -8.20 -3.81 4.30
N ASP A 64 -9.07 -2.98 4.89
CA ASP A 64 -9.79 -3.34 6.12
C ASP A 64 -10.67 -4.61 5.91
N ARG A 65 -11.03 -5.27 7.02
CA ARG A 65 -11.93 -6.44 7.06
C ARG A 65 -13.35 -6.13 6.55
N HIS A 66 -13.72 -4.85 6.50
CA HIS A 66 -15.00 -4.38 5.94
C HIS A 66 -14.85 -3.74 4.56
N ALA A 67 -13.68 -3.90 3.91
CA ALA A 67 -13.43 -3.33 2.60
C ALA A 67 -14.49 -3.74 1.58
N ASN A 68 -15.06 -2.73 0.94
CA ASN A 68 -16.04 -2.92 -0.12
C ASN A 68 -15.31 -3.15 -1.48
N ALA A 69 -16.08 -3.34 -2.56
CA ALA A 69 -15.50 -3.57 -3.88
C ALA A 69 -14.67 -2.37 -4.40
N TYR A 70 -15.00 -1.16 -3.97
CA TYR A 70 -14.26 0.05 -4.33
C TYR A 70 -12.88 0.07 -3.66
N ASP A 71 -12.79 -0.22 -2.36
CA ASP A 71 -11.51 -0.30 -1.63
C ASP A 71 -10.55 -1.33 -2.25
N ARG A 72 -11.08 -2.51 -2.63
CA ARG A 72 -10.30 -3.54 -3.32
C ARG A 72 -9.76 -3.07 -4.67
N SER A 73 -10.58 -2.33 -5.42
CA SER A 73 -10.18 -1.77 -6.72
C SER A 73 -9.09 -0.70 -6.55
N VAL A 74 -9.19 0.12 -5.49
CA VAL A 74 -8.14 1.10 -5.15
C VAL A 74 -6.83 0.40 -4.77
N ALA A 75 -6.88 -0.60 -3.88
CA ALA A 75 -5.70 -1.36 -3.49
C ALA A 75 -5.02 -2.04 -4.68
N LYS A 76 -5.80 -2.68 -5.57
CA LYS A 76 -5.30 -3.28 -6.80
C LYS A 76 -4.66 -2.24 -7.73
N LYS A 77 -5.34 -1.12 -7.97
CA LYS A 77 -4.80 -0.04 -8.83
C LYS A 77 -3.50 0.53 -8.28
N ALA A 78 -3.42 0.76 -6.97
CA ALA A 78 -2.20 1.21 -6.32
C ALA A 78 -1.07 0.17 -6.50
N ALA A 79 -1.38 -1.11 -6.32
CA ALA A 79 -0.42 -2.19 -6.54
C ALA A 79 0.10 -2.24 -7.98
N ASP A 80 -0.79 -2.16 -8.97
CA ASP A 80 -0.45 -2.19 -10.39
C ASP A 80 0.42 -0.98 -10.78
N MET A 81 0.10 0.20 -10.25
CA MET A 81 0.91 1.41 -10.49
C MET A 81 2.29 1.33 -9.83
N LEU A 82 2.40 0.73 -8.64
CA LEU A 82 3.68 0.45 -8.00
C LEU A 82 4.54 -0.48 -8.85
N ARG A 83 3.97 -1.57 -9.35
CA ARG A 83 4.68 -2.53 -10.20
C ARG A 83 5.13 -1.94 -11.53
N ALA A 84 4.33 -1.05 -12.12
CA ALA A 84 4.64 -0.44 -13.41
C ALA A 84 5.76 0.61 -13.34
N ARG A 85 6.01 1.19 -12.17
CA ARG A 85 6.86 2.38 -12.01
C ARG A 85 8.07 2.20 -11.10
N LEU A 86 8.10 1.15 -10.27
CA LEU A 86 9.25 0.83 -9.44
C LEU A 86 10.06 -0.32 -10.05
N PRO A 87 11.38 -0.31 -9.91
CA PRO A 87 12.18 -1.52 -10.08
C PRO A 87 11.75 -2.53 -9.00
N ILE A 88 11.04 -3.57 -9.43
CA ILE A 88 10.47 -4.62 -8.59
C ILE A 88 11.20 -5.95 -8.80
N ARG A 89 11.47 -6.65 -7.70
CA ARG A 89 11.88 -8.06 -7.73
C ARG A 89 10.59 -8.87 -7.78
N ASP A 90 10.24 -9.38 -8.95
CA ASP A 90 8.89 -9.89 -9.19
C ASP A 90 8.62 -11.21 -8.42
N ASN A 91 8.00 -11.10 -7.23
CA ASN A 91 7.47 -12.20 -6.42
C ASN A 91 6.09 -11.87 -5.84
N THR A 92 5.26 -11.12 -6.56
CA THR A 92 3.99 -10.67 -6.00
C THR A 92 2.98 -11.83 -5.89
N HIS A 93 2.59 -12.17 -4.66
CA HIS A 93 1.45 -13.07 -4.39
C HIS A 93 0.18 -12.25 -4.10
N GLU A 94 -0.88 -12.46 -4.89
CA GLU A 94 -2.25 -12.03 -4.56
C GLU A 94 -2.93 -13.19 -3.81
N GLY A 95 -3.41 -12.95 -2.59
CA GLY A 95 -4.05 -13.95 -1.73
C GLY A 95 -5.27 -13.41 -0.98
#